data_AF-A0A934YRM7-F1
#
_entry.id   AF-A0A934YRM7-F1
#
_cell.length_a   1.000
_cell.length_b   1.000
_cell.length_c   1.000
_cell.angle_alpha   90.00
_cell.angle_beta   90.00
_cell.angle_gamma   90.00
#
_symmetry.space_group_name_H-M   'P 1'
#
loop_
_entity.id
_entity.type
_entity.pdbx_description
1 polymer ?
#
loop_
_entity_poly.entity_id
_entity_poly.type
_entity_poly.pdbx_seq_one_letter_code
_entity_poly.pdbx_strand_id
1 'polypeptide(L)'
;MSSRPPLLVIAGRMMRGGHSVPIDKIVSRYTKSMANLAAGVELADRVYLFDNSIEDRVARLCARTEGGSLRKIYADLPAWVADAVADVPRHADYADLRSA
;
A
#
# COMPACT_ATOMS: atom_id res chain seq x y z
N MET A 1 7.40 14.23 2.21
CA MET A 1 8.42 13.30 1.67
C MET A 1 7.84 12.56 0.48
N SER A 2 8.54 12.60 -0.64
CA SER A 2 8.05 12.23 -1.98
C SER A 2 8.04 10.71 -2.19
N SER A 3 6.86 10.12 -2.38
CA SER A 3 6.72 8.76 -2.92
C SER A 3 7.33 8.75 -4.32
N ARG A 4 8.43 8.02 -4.51
CA ARG A 4 9.00 7.83 -5.85
C ARG A 4 8.02 6.98 -6.67
N PRO A 5 7.71 7.37 -7.92
CA PRO A 5 6.76 6.64 -8.74
C PRO A 5 7.29 5.22 -9.01
N PRO A 6 6.42 4.18 -9.03
CA PRO A 6 6.81 2.78 -9.20
C PRO A 6 7.68 2.51 -10.45
N LEU A 7 7.60 3.41 -11.45
CA LEU A 7 8.43 3.41 -12.65
C LEU A 7 9.94 3.46 -12.37
N LEU A 8 10.39 4.24 -11.37
CA LEU A 8 11.81 4.40 -11.10
C LEU A 8 12.42 3.13 -10.48
N VAL A 9 11.68 2.45 -9.62
CA VAL A 9 12.08 1.17 -9.02
C VAL A 9 12.17 0.08 -10.08
N ILE A 10 11.23 0.06 -11.02
CA ILE A 10 11.20 -0.95 -12.09
C ILE A 10 12.31 -0.68 -13.11
N ALA A 11 12.57 0.58 -13.47
CA ALA A 11 13.71 0.95 -14.30
C ALA A 11 15.05 0.51 -13.69
N GLY A 12 15.23 0.67 -12.37
CA GLY A 12 16.40 0.17 -11.64
C GLY A 12 16.59 -1.35 -11.75
N ARG A 13 15.50 -2.13 -11.68
CA ARG A 13 15.54 -3.60 -11.85
C ARG A 13 15.81 -4.02 -13.30
N MET A 14 15.28 -3.30 -14.29
CA MET A 14 15.53 -3.56 -15.72
C MET A 14 17.01 -3.38 -16.07
N MET A 15 17.66 -2.34 -15.54
CA MET A 15 19.11 -2.13 -15.73
C MET A 15 19.98 -3.25 -15.13
N ARG A 16 19.46 -4.01 -14.15
CA ARG A 16 20.13 -5.16 -13.52
C ARG A 16 19.86 -6.51 -14.21
N GLY A 17 19.40 -6.49 -15.47
CA GLY A 17 19.19 -7.70 -16.29
C GLY A 17 17.77 -8.28 -16.27
N GLY A 18 16.79 -7.53 -15.77
CA GLY A 18 15.38 -7.95 -15.78
C GLY A 18 14.70 -7.83 -17.15
N HIS A 19 13.70 -8.68 -17.41
CA HIS A 19 12.87 -8.57 -18.62
C HIS A 19 12.00 -7.30 -18.58
N SER A 20 11.83 -6.64 -19.72
CA SER A 20 11.10 -5.38 -19.81
C SER A 20 9.59 -5.58 -19.62
N VAL A 21 9.00 -4.94 -18.61
CA VAL A 21 7.55 -4.75 -18.51
C VAL A 21 7.22 -3.37 -19.10
N PRO A 22 6.32 -3.28 -20.09
CA PRO A 22 5.88 -2.00 -20.64
C PRO A 22 5.38 -1.03 -19.54
N ILE A 23 5.79 0.25 -19.62
CA ILE A 23 5.49 1.30 -18.64
C ILE A 23 3.98 1.48 -18.45
N ASP A 24 3.22 1.45 -19.53
CA ASP A 24 1.76 1.52 -19.55
C ASP A 24 1.11 0.38 -18.73
N LYS A 25 1.67 -0.83 -18.78
CA LYS A 25 1.20 -1.96 -17.98
C LYS A 25 1.49 -1.77 -16.49
N ILE A 26 2.60 -1.13 -16.15
CA ILE A 26 2.95 -0.83 -14.76
C ILE A 26 1.96 0.19 -14.18
N VAL A 27 1.77 1.31 -14.88
CA VAL A 27 0.87 2.38 -14.44
C VAL A 27 -0.56 1.85 -14.34
N SER A 28 -1.06 1.17 -15.37
CA SER A 28 -2.43 0.65 -15.37
C SER A 28 -2.68 -0.38 -14.27
N ARG A 29 -1.71 -1.24 -13.95
CA ARG A 29 -1.84 -2.19 -12.82
C ARG A 29 -1.87 -1.46 -11.48
N TYR A 30 -1.01 -0.46 -11.29
CA TYR A 30 -1.03 0.34 -10.06
C TYR A 30 -2.38 1.02 -9.86
N THR A 31 -2.87 1.73 -10.88
CA THR A 31 -4.16 2.45 -10.80
C THR A 31 -5.32 1.48 -10.53
N LYS A 32 -5.37 0.34 -11.22
CA LYS A 32 -6.40 -0.68 -10.98
C LYS A 32 -6.32 -1.28 -9.58
N SER A 33 -5.11 -1.55 -9.08
CA SER A 33 -4.92 -2.08 -7.73
C SER A 33 -5.41 -1.09 -6.66
N MET A 34 -5.13 0.20 -6.84
CA MET A 34 -5.62 1.24 -5.92
C MET A 34 -7.14 1.39 -5.99
N ALA A 35 -7.73 1.38 -7.19
CA ALA A 35 -9.18 1.44 -7.35
C ALA A 35 -9.90 0.22 -6.73
N ASN A 36 -9.30 -0.97 -6.83
CA ASN A 36 -9.86 -2.20 -6.26
C ASN A 36 -9.67 -2.31 -4.74
N LEU A 37 -8.87 -1.45 -4.12
CA LEU A 37 -8.50 -1.61 -2.72
C LEU A 37 -9.69 -1.48 -1.78
N ALA A 38 -10.59 -0.52 -2.02
CA ALA A 38 -11.79 -0.33 -1.21
C ALA A 38 -12.68 -1.60 -1.23
N ALA A 39 -12.98 -2.11 -2.43
CA ALA A 39 -13.70 -3.38 -2.59
C ALA A 39 -12.96 -4.56 -1.95
N GLY A 40 -11.63 -4.57 -2.03
CA GLY A 40 -10.79 -5.59 -1.38
C GLY A 40 -10.90 -5.56 0.14
N VAL A 41 -11.01 -4.37 0.75
CA VAL A 41 -11.23 -4.22 2.20
C VAL A 41 -12.59 -4.76 2.62
N GLU A 42 -13.64 -4.50 1.85
CA GLU A 42 -15.00 -4.97 2.14
C GLU A 42 -15.15 -6.49 2.00
N LEU A 43 -14.50 -7.09 0.99
CA LEU A 43 -14.65 -8.51 0.68
C LEU A 43 -13.77 -9.44 1.52
N ALA A 44 -12.66 -8.94 2.05
CA ALA A 44 -11.69 -9.76 2.77
C ALA A 44 -11.88 -9.69 4.29
N ASP A 45 -11.70 -10.83 4.97
CA ASP A 45 -11.68 -10.86 6.44
C ASP A 45 -10.60 -9.94 7.03
N ARG A 46 -9.44 -9.86 6.36
CA ARG A 46 -8.31 -9.01 6.76
C ARG A 46 -7.52 -8.52 5.54
N VAL A 47 -7.23 -7.23 5.50
CA VAL A 47 -6.30 -6.63 4.53
C VAL A 47 -5.08 -6.08 5.25
N TYR A 48 -3.90 -6.30 4.68
CA TYR A 48 -2.63 -5.78 5.19
C TYR A 48 -2.03 -4.81 4.17
N LEU A 49 -1.71 -3.60 4.62
CA LEU A 49 -1.16 -2.53 3.79
C LEU A 49 0.33 -2.38 4.08
N PHE A 50 1.14 -2.67 3.06
CA PHE A 50 2.59 -2.58 3.14
C PHE A 50 3.13 -1.44 2.26
N ASP A 51 3.99 -0.63 2.83
CA ASP A 51 4.75 0.40 2.13
C ASP A 51 6.13 -0.14 1.72
N ASN A 52 6.33 -0.26 0.41
CA ASN A 52 7.57 -0.68 -0.22
C ASN A 52 8.21 0.43 -1.07
N SER A 53 7.89 1.70 -0.78
CA SER A 53 8.35 2.85 -1.56
C SER A 53 9.87 3.13 -1.46
N ILE A 54 10.55 2.54 -0.47
CA ILE A 54 11.99 2.67 -0.27
C ILE A 54 12.70 1.46 -0.86
N GLU A 55 13.63 1.71 -1.80
CA GLU A 55 14.46 0.67 -2.41
C GLU A 55 15.39 0.02 -1.37
N ASP A 56 15.71 -1.27 -1.57
CA ASP A 56 16.58 -2.07 -0.69
C ASP A 56 16.19 -2.10 0.79
N ARG A 57 14.91 -1.86 1.09
CA ARG A 57 14.33 -2.05 2.41
C ARG A 57 13.20 -3.06 2.40
N VAL A 58 13.08 -3.78 3.51
CA VAL A 58 11.93 -4.65 3.76
C VAL A 58 10.67 -3.79 3.80
N ALA A 59 9.61 -4.27 3.15
CA ALA A 59 8.34 -3.58 3.11
C ALA A 59 7.80 -3.36 4.53
N ARG A 60 7.43 -2.12 4.83
CA ARG A 60 6.95 -1.71 6.15
C ARG A 60 5.45 -1.95 6.25
N LEU A 61 5.01 -2.67 7.27
CA LEU A 61 3.58 -2.80 7.56
C LEU A 61 3.06 -1.45 8.09
N CYS A 62 2.09 -0.86 7.39
CA CYS A 62 1.52 0.44 7.74
C CYS A 62 0.19 0.29 8.47
N ALA A 63 -0.72 -0.53 7.95
CA ALA A 63 -2.05 -0.69 8.51
C ALA A 63 -2.63 -2.08 8.24
N ARG A 64 -3.65 -2.43 9.02
CA ARG A 64 -4.43 -3.66 8.82
C ARG A 64 -5.91 -3.42 9.08
N THR A 65 -6.76 -3.97 8.23
CA THR A 65 -8.21 -4.04 8.43
C THR A 65 -8.65 -5.42 8.96
N GLU A 66 -9.82 -5.47 9.58
CA GLU A 66 -10.52 -6.69 9.95
C GLU A 66 -12.03 -6.49 9.76
N GLY A 67 -12.69 -7.41 9.03
CA GLY A 67 -14.12 -7.34 8.74
C GLY A 67 -14.54 -6.01 8.10
N GLY A 68 -13.83 -5.56 7.07
CA GLY A 68 -14.11 -4.28 6.39
C GLY A 68 -13.73 -3.02 7.17
N SER A 69 -13.21 -3.14 8.40
CA SER A 69 -12.91 -1.99 9.26
C SER A 69 -11.43 -1.86 9.58
N LEU A 70 -10.91 -0.63 9.66
CA LEU A 70 -9.53 -0.34 10.04
C LEU A 70 -9.31 -0.76 11.50
N ARG A 71 -8.40 -1.72 11.71
CA ARG A 71 -8.15 -2.31 13.02
C ARG A 71 -6.86 -1.80 13.66
N LYS A 72 -5.77 -1.68 12.90
CA LYS A 72 -4.48 -1.23 13.44
C LYS A 72 -3.73 -0.33 12.47
N ILE A 73 -3.07 0.70 13.01
CA ILE A 73 -1.98 1.41 12.34
C ILE A 73 -0.69 1.11 13.10
N TYR A 74 0.38 0.80 12.36
CA TYR A 74 1.67 0.36 12.93
C TYR A 74 2.79 1.38 12.73
N ALA A 75 2.69 2.25 11.73
CA ALA A 75 3.73 3.20 11.36
C ALA A 75 3.12 4.42 10.68
N ASP A 76 3.89 5.49 10.54
CA ASP A 76 3.49 6.65 9.76
C ASP A 76 2.98 6.24 8.38
N LEU A 77 1.80 6.76 8.05
CA LEU A 77 1.13 6.45 6.81
C LEU A 77 1.71 7.30 5.69
N PRO A 78 2.30 6.71 4.64
CA PRO A 78 2.53 7.46 3.41
C PRO A 78 1.19 7.90 2.82
N ALA A 79 1.20 8.98 2.03
CA ALA A 79 -0.02 9.61 1.51
C ALA A 79 -0.99 8.61 0.87
N TRP A 80 -0.47 7.69 0.04
CA TRP A 80 -1.30 6.69 -0.63
C TRP A 80 -2.01 5.72 0.33
N VAL A 81 -1.40 5.39 1.48
CA VAL A 81 -2.04 4.55 2.50
C VAL A 81 -3.07 5.36 3.27
N ALA A 82 -2.74 6.62 3.59
CA ALA A 82 -3.67 7.52 4.26
C ALA A 82 -4.95 7.72 3.42
N ASP A 83 -4.79 7.97 2.12
CA ASP A 83 -5.90 8.09 1.16
C ASP A 83 -6.70 6.78 1.08
N ALA A 84 -6.00 5.64 1.00
CA ALA A 84 -6.63 4.32 0.91
C ALA A 84 -7.50 3.94 2.12
N VAL A 85 -7.15 4.43 3.32
CA VAL A 85 -7.87 4.10 4.55
C VAL A 85 -8.77 5.24 5.04
N ALA A 86 -8.82 6.37 4.34
CA ALA A 86 -9.56 7.55 4.75
C ALA A 86 -11.06 7.26 4.94
N ASP A 87 -11.64 6.49 4.01
CA ASP A 87 -13.07 6.15 4.00
C ASP A 87 -13.37 4.81 4.70
N VAL A 88 -12.34 4.11 5.20
CA VAL A 88 -12.52 2.82 5.86
C VAL A 88 -13.01 3.05 7.30
N PRO A 89 -14.16 2.46 7.70
CA PRO A 89 -14.69 2.63 9.06
C PRO A 89 -13.71 2.07 10.09
N ARG A 90 -13.68 2.64 11.30
CA ARG A 90 -12.81 2.14 12.37
C ARG A 90 -13.44 0.95 13.08
N HIS A 91 -12.65 -0.09 13.30
CA HIS A 91 -13.06 -1.23 14.11
C HIS A 91 -13.26 -0.81 15.58
N ALA A 92 -14.13 -1.50 16.32
CA ALA A 92 -14.36 -1.22 17.74
C ALA A 92 -13.06 -1.27 18.56
N ASP A 93 -12.24 -2.29 18.30
CA ASP A 93 -10.89 -2.45 18.86
C ASP A 93 -9.77 -1.78 18.03
N TYR A 94 -10.05 -0.60 17.46
CA TYR A 94 -9.04 0.15 16.71
C TYR A 94 -7.86 0.54 17.62
N ALA A 95 -6.64 0.28 17.16
CA ALA A 95 -5.42 0.69 17.86
C ALA A 95 -4.45 1.44 16.93
N ASP A 96 -3.99 2.60 17.41
CA ASP A 96 -2.93 3.37 16.76
C ASP A 96 -1.61 3.13 17.49
N LEU A 97 -0.72 2.36 16.88
CA LEU A 97 0.55 1.93 17.45
C LEU A 97 1.72 2.80 16.98
N ARG A 98 1.45 3.93 16.30
CA ARG A 98 2.50 4.88 15.88
C ARG A 98 3.15 5.61 17.04
N SER A 99 2.43 5.72 18.16
CA SER A 99 2.83 6.48 19.35
C SER A 99 3.24 5.58 20.52
N ALA A 100 3.44 4.28 20.28
CA ALA A 100 3.83 3.30 21.28
C ALA A 100 5.35 3.06 21.28
#